data_AF-M2R3U2-F1
#
_entry.id   AF-M2R3U2-F1
#
_cell.length_a   1.000
_cell.length_b   1.000
_cell.length_c   1.000
_cell.angle_alpha   90.00
_cell.angle_beta   90.00
_cell.angle_gamma   90.00
#
_symmetry.space_group_name_H-M   'P 1'
#
loop_
_entity.id
_entity.type
_entity.pdbx_description
1 polymer ?
#
loop_
_entity_poly.entity_id
_entity_poly.type
_entity_poly.pdbx_seq_one_letter_code
_entity_poly.pdbx_strand_id
1 'polypeptide(L)' 'YGSALQAASYRGSIAIMRLILEHGANINTQGAKYGPALQAASYFGHLDVVQLLLDHGANINVQCGKFGTALSAAHA' A
#
# COMPACT_ATOMS: atom_id res chain seq x y z
N TYR A 1 8.72 -7.75 -0.30
CA TYR A 1 8.33 -6.41 0.20
C TYR A 1 9.51 -5.48 0.02
N GLY A 2 9.29 -4.21 -0.29
CA GLY A 2 10.33 -3.19 -0.42
C GLY A 2 10.28 -2.11 0.67
N SER A 3 9.27 -2.13 1.55
CA SER A 3 9.21 -1.28 2.74
C SER A 3 8.45 -1.98 3.88
N ALA A 4 8.68 -1.50 5.11
CA ALA A 4 7.92 -1.94 6.29
C ALA A 4 6.42 -1.68 6.11
N LEU A 5 6.05 -0.54 5.51
CA LEU A 5 4.67 -0.17 5.22
C LEU A 5 4.00 -1.21 4.31
N GLN A 6 4.72 -1.71 3.32
CA GLN A 6 4.21 -2.74 2.42
C GLN A 6 3.95 -4.09 3.11
N ALA A 7 4.84 -4.49 4.02
CA ALA A 7 4.66 -5.71 4.79
C ALA A 7 3.44 -5.60 5.74
N ALA A 8 3.24 -4.42 6.33
CA ALA A 8 2.08 -4.11 7.16
C ALA A 8 0.78 -4.09 6.34
N SER A 9 0.80 -3.50 5.13
CA SER A 9 -0.35 -3.52 4.21
C SER A 9 -0.71 -4.92 3.73
N TYR A 10 0.29 -5.76 3.41
CA TYR A 10 0.07 -7.17 3.06
C TYR A 10 -0.62 -7.93 4.20
N ARG A 11 -0.21 -7.66 5.45
CA ARG A 11 -0.80 -8.28 6.65
C ARG A 11 -2.12 -7.65 7.09
N GLY A 12 -2.60 -6.56 6.47
CA GLY A 12 -3.80 -5.84 6.95
C GLY A 12 -3.62 -5.15 8.31
N SER A 13 -2.37 -4.92 8.75
CA SER A 13 -2.09 -4.52 10.14
C SER A 13 -2.12 -2.99 10.35
N ILE A 14 -3.31 -2.45 10.63
CA ILE A 14 -3.55 -1.01 10.84
C ILE A 14 -2.65 -0.38 11.91
N ALA A 15 -2.49 -1.02 13.07
CA ALA A 15 -1.67 -0.49 14.17
C ALA A 15 -0.20 -0.30 13.77
N ILE A 16 0.35 -1.28 13.05
CA ILE A 16 1.73 -1.23 12.54
C ILE A 16 1.85 -0.13 11.47
N MET A 17 0.84 0.00 10.61
CA MET A 17 0.84 1.06 9.58
C MET A 17 0.82 2.46 10.19
N ARG A 18 -0.04 2.73 11.18
CA ARG A 18 -0.08 4.03 11.86
C ARG A 18 1.29 4.38 12.43
N LEU A 19 1.92 3.45 13.15
CA LEU A 19 3.24 3.66 13.74
C LEU A 19 4.31 3.96 12.68
N ILE A 20 4.30 3.24 11.55
CA ILE A 20 5.23 3.47 10.44
C ILE A 20 5.00 4.85 9.80
N LEU A 21 3.74 5.27 9.63
CA LEU A 21 3.40 6.58 9.08
C LEU A 21 3.77 7.73 10.01
N GLU A 22 3.58 7.56 11.33
CA GLU A 22 4.00 8.53 12.35
C GLU A 22 5.52 8.74 12.36
N HIS A 23 6.29 7.72 12.01
CA HIS A 23 7.74 7.82 11.86
C HIS A 23 8.19 8.42 10.51
N GLY A 24 7.27 9.00 9.74
CA GLY A 24 7.59 9.70 8.49
C GLY A 24 7.89 8.77 7.32
N ALA A 25 7.43 7.52 7.35
CA ALA A 25 7.62 6.62 6.23
C ALA A 25 6.93 7.16 4.96
N ASN A 26 7.65 7.07 3.83
CA ASN A 26 7.09 7.47 2.55
C ASN A 26 6.00 6.47 2.10
N ILE A 27 4.76 6.95 2.05
CA ILE A 27 3.59 6.18 1.63
C ILE A 27 3.68 5.66 0.20
N ASN A 28 4.31 6.44 -0.67
CA ASN A 28 4.40 6.16 -2.10
C ASN A 28 5.63 5.32 -2.46
N THR A 29 6.32 4.75 -1.47
CA THR A 29 7.50 3.92 -1.70
C THR A 29 7.13 2.72 -2.57
N GLN A 30 7.65 2.68 -3.80
CA GLN A 30 7.49 1.54 -4.69
C GLN A 30 8.34 0.37 -4.18
N GLY A 31 7.69 -0.72 -3.79
CA GLY A 31 8.39 -1.95 -3.47
C GLY A 31 8.70 -2.78 -4.71
N ALA A 32 9.80 -3.53 -4.67
CA ALA A 32 10.35 -4.26 -5.81
C ALA A 32 9.37 -5.21 -6.54
N LYS A 33 8.46 -5.89 -5.81
CA LYS A 33 7.62 -6.97 -6.38
C LYS A 33 6.12 -6.69 -6.37
N TYR A 34 5.61 -5.90 -5.42
CA TYR A 34 4.17 -5.72 -5.19
C TYR A 34 3.69 -4.26 -5.30
N GLY A 35 4.51 -3.35 -5.86
CA GLY A 35 4.11 -1.96 -6.05
C GLY A 35 4.11 -1.14 -4.75
N PRO A 36 3.32 -0.07 -4.65
CA PRO A 36 3.10 0.65 -3.40
C PRO A 36 2.32 -0.17 -2.38
N ALA A 37 2.37 0.26 -1.11
CA ALA A 37 1.57 -0.30 -0.01
C ALA A 37 0.07 -0.39 -0.34
N LEU A 38 -0.46 0.63 -1.03
CA LEU A 38 -1.87 0.74 -1.43
C LEU A 38 -2.31 -0.39 -2.36
N GLN A 39 -1.45 -0.78 -3.29
CA GLN A 39 -1.74 -1.83 -4.24
C GLN A 39 -1.79 -3.21 -3.56
N ALA A 40 -0.86 -3.47 -2.64
CA ALA A 40 -0.88 -4.70 -1.86
C ALA A 40 -2.18 -4.80 -1.03
N ALA A 41 -2.56 -3.71 -0.35
CA ALA A 41 -3.81 -3.68 0.40
C ALA A 41 -5.03 -3.92 -0.49
N SER A 42 -5.06 -3.31 -1.69
CA SER A 42 -6.16 -3.46 -2.65
C SER A 42 -6.27 -4.90 -3.18
N TYR A 43 -5.14 -5.52 -3.54
CA TYR A 43 -5.10 -6.90 -4.03
C TYR A 43 -5.57 -7.93 -3.00
N PHE A 44 -5.24 -7.72 -1.72
CA PHE A 44 -5.67 -8.61 -0.64
C PHE A 44 -7.04 -8.23 -0.04
N GLY A 45 -7.72 -7.22 -0.58
CA GLY A 45 -9.05 -6.80 -0.11
C GLY A 45 -9.05 -6.11 1.27
N HIS A 46 -7.92 -5.59 1.73
CA HIS A 46 -7.80 -4.90 3.02
C HIS A 46 -8.31 -3.46 2.92
N LEU A 47 -9.64 -3.30 2.84
CA LEU A 47 -10.29 -1.99 2.64
C LEU A 47 -9.92 -0.96 3.71
N ASP A 48 -9.83 -1.36 4.98
CA ASP A 48 -9.42 -0.47 6.07
C ASP A 48 -8.02 0.10 5.86
N VAL A 49 -7.11 -0.72 5.32
CA VAL A 49 -5.75 -0.30 4.99
C VAL A 49 -5.73 0.62 3.79
N VAL A 50 -6.53 0.32 2.77
CA VAL A 50 -6.68 1.16 1.58
C VAL A 50 -7.14 2.56 2.01
N GLN A 51 -8.17 2.62 2.85
CA GLN A 51 -8.71 3.88 3.32
C GLN A 51 -7.71 4.67 4.17
N LEU A 52 -6.99 3.99 5.08
CA LEU A 52 -5.93 4.62 5.86
C LEU A 52 -4.80 5.20 5.00
N LEU A 53 -4.39 4.48 3.95
CA LEU A 53 -3.36 4.97 3.03
C LEU A 53 -3.86 6.17 2.21
N LEU A 54 -5.11 6.17 1.77
CA LEU A 54 -5.72 7.29 1.06
C LEU A 54 -5.85 8.52 1.95
N ASP A 55 -6.26 8.37 3.21
CA ASP A 55 -6.36 9.45 4.19
C ASP A 55 -5.00 10.13 4.44
N HIS A 56 -3.91 9.37 4.33
CA HIS A 56 -2.55 9.90 4.44
C HIS A 56 -1.93 10.29 3.08
N GLY A 57 -2.71 10.38 2.01
CA GLY A 57 -2.27 10.93 0.71
C GLY A 57 -1.55 9.93 -0.20
N ALA A 58 -1.89 8.64 -0.13
CA ALA A 58 -1.38 7.65 -1.08
C ALA A 58 -1.80 7.96 -2.51
N ASN A 59 -0.82 7.93 -3.42
CA ASN A 59 -1.07 8.16 -4.83
C ASN A 59 -1.62 6.88 -5.47
N ILE A 60 -2.88 6.97 -5.90
CA ILE A 60 -3.64 5.89 -6.57
C ILE A 60 -3.10 5.56 -7.97
N ASN A 61 -2.40 6.49 -8.61
CA ASN A 61 -1.92 6.37 -10.00
C ASN A 61 -0.51 5.79 -10.10
N VAL A 62 0.12 5.39 -8.99
CA VAL A 62 1.46 4.84 -9.05
C VAL A 62 1.42 3.49 -9.77
N GLN A 63 2.11 3.42 -10.90
CA GLN A 63 2.23 2.21 -11.69
C GLN A 63 3.23 1.26 -11.04
N CYS A 64 2.85 -0.01 -10.89
CA CYS A 64 3.77 -1.10 -10.58
C CYS A 64 3.96 -1.93 -11.85
N GLY A 65 5.21 -2.11 -12.26
CA GLY A 65 5.56 -2.71 -13.56
C GLY A 65 4.83 -4.03 -13.87
N LYS A 66 4.60 -4.92 -12.87
CA LYS A 66 3.97 -6.24 -13.07
C LYS A 66 2.44 -6.29 -12.99
N PHE A 67 1.78 -5.29 -12.40
CA PHE A 67 0.35 -5.36 -12.04
C PHE A 67 -0.46 -4.13 -12.45
N GLY A 68 0.16 -3.15 -13.12
CA GLY A 68 -0.50 -1.92 -13.51
C GLY A 68 -0.68 -0.96 -12.33
N THR A 69 -1.81 -0.25 -12.30
CA THR A 69 -2.12 0.72 -11.23
C THR A 69 -2.75 0.04 -10.02
N ALA A 70 -2.82 0.74 -8.88
CA ALA A 70 -3.53 0.24 -7.69
C ALA A 70 -4.99 -0.13 -8.01
N LEU A 71 -5.64 0.62 -8.90
CA LEU A 71 -7.00 0.35 -9.38
C LEU A 71 -7.10 -0.97 -10.16
N SER A 72 -6.08 -1.29 -10.97
CA SER A 72 -6.01 -2.54 -11.73
C SER A 72 -5.85 -3.75 -10.82
N ALA A 73 -5.09 -3.61 -9.72
CA ALA A 73 -4.87 -4.69 -8.77
C ALA A 73 -6.09 -5.04 -7.91
N ALA A 74 -7.08 -4.14 -7.80
CA ALA A 74 -8.32 -4.40 -7.08
C ALA A 74 -9.34 -5.26 -7.86
N HIS A 75 -9.13 -5.43 -9.18
CA HIS A 75 -10.05 -6.15 -10.09
C HIS A 75 -9.53 -7.56 -10.49
N ALA A 76 -8.35 -7.97 -10.03
CA ALA A 76 -7.71 -9.25 -10.39
C ALA A 76 -7.86 -10.28 -9.27
#